data_AF-A0A377F7E4-F1
#
_entry.id   AF-A0A377F7E4-F1
#
_cell.length_a   1.000
_cell.length_b   1.000
_cell.length_c   1.000
_cell.angle_alpha   90.00
_cell.angle_beta   90.00
_cell.angle_gamma   90.00
#
_symmetry.space_group_name_H-M   'P 1'
#
loop_
_entity.id
_entity.type
_entity.pdbx_description
1 polymer ?
#
loop_
_entity_poly.entity_id
_entity_poly.type
_entity_poly.pdbx_seq_one_letter_code
_entity_poly.pdbx_strand_id
1 'polypeptide(L)'
;MDEEEREAFLEAIQAGDCFDFLSLLEYPIALQNQTVEYYFALERCCRYHPDYVTAFLAMEGPWLIPDDAKLHRKLLRWYSSVQTGMAELIPVAQQWQTEEPESEDARYYLCAQRLYCGEGESLLADLCAYWESYPSTQADNLLLQWSKRHCPDYFALLVMVIEARSMVDAQGQPLKYVPGESARTRLLWRRFYIAENYRR
;
A
#
# COMPACT_ATOMS: atom_id res chain seq x y z
N MET A 1 0.22 34.85 10.28
CA MET A 1 -0.27 33.73 9.48
C MET A 1 -0.09 34.15 8.04
N ASP A 2 0.82 33.49 7.33
CA ASP A 2 0.96 33.68 5.89
C ASP A 2 -0.28 33.09 5.16
N GLU A 3 -0.41 33.36 3.86
CA GLU A 3 -1.57 32.92 3.08
C GLU A 3 -1.65 31.38 2.98
N GLU A 4 -0.50 30.71 3.00
CA GLU A 4 -0.37 29.25 2.87
C GLU A 4 -0.74 28.53 4.18
N GLU A 5 -0.31 29.06 5.32
CA GLU A 5 -0.72 28.65 6.67
C GLU A 5 -2.22 28.87 6.88
N ARG A 6 -2.79 29.96 6.35
CA ARG A 6 -4.23 30.21 6.44
C ARG A 6 -5.02 29.21 5.62
N GLU A 7 -4.59 28.92 4.40
CA GLU A 7 -5.27 27.93 3.55
C GLU A 7 -5.17 26.53 4.15
N ALA A 8 -3.98 26.12 4.61
CA ALA A 8 -3.80 24.84 5.30
C ALA A 8 -4.66 24.72 6.57
N PHE A 9 -4.86 25.82 7.32
CA PHE A 9 -5.73 25.85 8.49
C PHE A 9 -7.21 25.69 8.11
N LEU A 10 -7.67 26.38 7.06
CA LEU A 10 -9.05 26.24 6.57
C LEU A 10 -9.33 24.84 6.02
N GLU A 11 -8.36 24.26 5.29
CA GLU A 11 -8.43 22.87 4.83
C GLU A 11 -8.45 21.88 5.99
N ALA A 12 -7.69 22.12 7.06
CA ALA A 12 -7.70 21.26 8.25
C ALA A 12 -9.06 21.29 8.96
N ILE A 13 -9.70 22.47 9.07
CA ILE A 13 -11.06 22.59 9.62
C ILE A 13 -12.06 21.83 8.74
N GLN A 14 -11.95 21.92 7.42
CA GLN A 14 -12.83 21.20 6.50
C GLN A 14 -12.61 19.68 6.53
N ALA A 15 -11.37 19.22 6.70
CA ALA A 15 -11.04 17.80 6.79
C ALA A 15 -11.59 17.13 8.06
N GLY A 16 -11.85 17.94 9.10
CA GLY A 16 -12.32 17.49 10.40
C GLY A 16 -11.27 16.68 11.16
N ASP A 17 -11.69 16.01 12.23
CA ASP A 17 -10.77 15.23 13.05
C ASP A 17 -10.19 14.02 12.30
N CYS A 18 -8.93 13.72 12.64
CA CYS A 18 -8.19 12.61 12.06
C CYS A 18 -8.87 11.26 12.38
N PHE A 19 -9.41 11.13 13.60
CA PHE A 19 -10.06 9.97 14.21
C PHE A 19 -10.97 10.40 15.39
N ASP A 20 -11.84 9.52 15.88
CA ASP A 20 -12.69 9.79 17.05
C ASP A 20 -11.88 9.81 18.36
N PHE A 21 -11.76 10.97 19.01
CA PHE A 21 -11.04 11.13 20.28
C PHE A 21 -11.67 10.38 21.46
N LEU A 22 -12.93 9.95 21.37
CA LEU A 22 -13.55 9.12 22.41
C LEU A 22 -12.81 7.79 22.60
N SER A 23 -12.15 7.28 21.56
CA SER A 23 -11.29 6.10 21.61
C SER A 23 -10.08 6.23 22.55
N LEU A 24 -9.75 7.46 22.98
CA LEU A 24 -8.60 7.75 23.84
C LEU A 24 -8.95 7.98 25.31
N LEU A 25 -10.23 8.05 25.68
CA LEU A 25 -10.66 8.55 26.99
C LEU A 25 -10.13 7.75 28.19
N GLU A 26 -9.86 6.46 28.00
CA GLU A 26 -9.38 5.57 29.06
C GLU A 26 -7.88 5.76 29.36
N TYR A 27 -7.14 6.48 28.51
CA TYR A 27 -5.70 6.65 28.62
C TYR A 27 -5.31 7.93 29.37
N PRO A 28 -4.09 8.00 29.95
CA PRO A 28 -3.60 9.23 30.58
C PRO A 28 -3.56 10.42 29.61
N ILE A 29 -3.91 11.62 30.06
CA ILE A 29 -3.98 12.85 29.23
C ILE A 29 -2.69 13.08 28.42
N ALA A 30 -1.51 12.82 29.01
CA ALA A 30 -0.24 12.96 28.31
C ALA A 30 -0.13 12.03 27.07
N LEU A 31 -0.61 10.78 27.20
CA LEU A 31 -0.64 9.80 26.11
C LEU A 31 -1.71 10.16 25.06
N GLN A 32 -2.86 10.68 25.50
CA GLN A 32 -3.88 11.17 24.58
C GLN A 32 -3.32 12.29 23.69
N ASN A 33 -2.72 13.32 24.30
CA ASN A 33 -2.15 14.46 23.58
C ASN A 33 -1.06 14.03 22.60
N GLN A 34 -0.14 13.15 23.01
CA GLN A 34 0.92 12.63 22.14
C GLN A 34 0.36 11.85 20.94
N THR A 35 -0.69 11.05 21.17
CA THR A 35 -1.34 10.27 20.11
C THR A 35 -2.04 11.20 19.11
N VAL A 36 -2.76 12.21 19.60
CA VAL A 36 -3.40 13.23 18.75
C VAL A 36 -2.36 13.98 17.94
N GLU A 37 -1.32 14.53 18.59
CA GLU A 37 -0.25 15.28 17.93
C GLU A 37 0.42 14.44 16.83
N TYR A 38 0.71 13.17 17.10
CA TYR A 38 1.32 12.25 16.14
C TYR A 38 0.46 12.06 14.88
N TYR A 39 -0.83 11.70 15.02
CA TYR A 39 -1.66 11.41 13.85
C TYR A 39 -2.01 12.64 13.02
N PHE A 40 -2.19 13.80 13.65
CA PHE A 40 -2.35 15.05 12.90
C PHE A 40 -1.08 15.43 12.14
N ALA A 41 0.10 15.25 12.75
CA ALA A 41 1.37 15.47 12.08
C ALA A 41 1.60 14.47 10.94
N LEU A 42 1.23 13.19 11.12
CA LEU A 42 1.28 12.17 10.09
C LEU A 42 0.35 12.50 8.92
N GLU A 43 -0.90 12.89 9.19
CA GLU A 43 -1.85 13.28 8.13
C GLU A 43 -1.32 14.46 7.32
N ARG A 44 -0.75 15.47 7.99
CA ARG A 44 -0.11 16.61 7.33
C ARG A 44 1.11 16.17 6.51
N CYS A 45 1.95 15.29 7.03
CA CYS A 45 3.11 14.75 6.32
C CYS A 45 2.67 14.01 5.05
N CYS A 46 1.69 13.11 5.16
CA CYS A 46 1.15 12.37 4.01
C CYS A 46 0.53 13.29 2.95
N ARG A 47 -0.03 14.43 3.34
CA ARG A 47 -0.69 15.36 2.41
C ARG A 47 0.29 16.29 1.70
N TYR A 48 1.20 16.92 2.45
CA TYR A 48 2.03 18.02 1.92
C TYR A 48 3.51 17.66 1.75
N HIS A 49 3.97 16.58 2.38
CA HIS A 49 5.38 16.20 2.44
C HIS A 49 5.57 14.69 2.18
N PRO A 50 5.07 14.14 1.05
CA PRO A 50 5.03 12.69 0.79
C PRO A 50 6.43 12.03 0.83
N ASP A 51 7.48 12.77 0.44
CA ASP A 51 8.86 12.28 0.47
C ASP A 51 9.37 11.96 1.89
N TYR A 52 8.74 12.55 2.92
CA TYR A 52 9.12 12.35 4.32
C TYR A 52 8.29 11.28 5.03
N VAL A 53 7.24 10.74 4.40
CA VAL A 53 6.30 9.79 5.03
C VAL A 53 7.02 8.54 5.54
N THR A 54 7.97 8.01 4.76
CA THR A 54 8.74 6.82 5.16
C THR A 54 9.53 7.07 6.45
N ALA A 55 10.19 8.23 6.56
CA ALA A 55 10.94 8.60 7.75
C ALA A 55 10.01 8.88 8.93
N PHE A 56 8.85 9.50 8.67
CA PHE A 56 7.85 9.82 9.69
C PHE A 56 7.23 8.56 10.29
N LEU A 57 6.82 7.60 9.46
CA LEU A 57 6.26 6.32 9.92
C LEU A 57 7.27 5.45 10.68
N ALA A 58 8.57 5.67 10.46
CA ALA A 58 9.64 4.99 11.18
C ALA A 58 9.97 5.61 12.55
N MET A 59 9.34 6.74 12.91
CA MET A 59 9.53 7.33 14.23
C MET A 59 9.00 6.39 15.31
N GLU A 60 9.76 6.23 16.38
CA GLU A 60 9.31 5.51 17.58
C GLU A 60 8.81 6.51 18.61
N GLY A 61 7.75 6.16 19.31
CA GLY A 61 7.30 6.95 20.45
C GLY A 61 6.08 6.37 21.16
N PRO A 62 5.71 7.00 22.28
CA PRO A 62 4.67 6.52 23.17
C PRO A 62 3.27 6.97 22.67
N TRP A 63 2.90 6.65 21.43
CA TRP A 63 1.53 6.79 20.94
C TRP A 63 0.93 5.41 20.70
N LEU A 64 -0.39 5.33 20.79
CA LEU A 64 -1.15 4.11 20.52
C LEU A 64 -1.88 4.21 19.17
N ILE A 65 -2.46 3.12 18.69
CA ILE A 65 -3.36 3.13 17.53
C ILE A 65 -4.80 3.26 18.05
N PRO A 66 -5.48 4.39 17.84
CA PRO A 66 -6.87 4.57 18.22
C PRO A 66 -7.76 3.53 17.54
N ASP A 67 -8.72 2.97 18.28
CA ASP A 67 -9.73 2.07 17.72
C ASP A 67 -10.77 2.87 16.93
N ASP A 68 -10.39 3.27 15.71
CA ASP A 68 -11.19 4.08 14.81
C ASP A 68 -11.06 3.56 13.38
N ALA A 69 -12.19 3.14 12.82
CA ALA A 69 -12.23 2.54 11.48
C ALA A 69 -11.74 3.50 10.37
N LYS A 70 -11.98 4.81 10.50
CA LYS A 70 -11.54 5.81 9.50
C LYS A 70 -10.03 5.96 9.55
N LEU A 71 -9.44 5.99 10.74
CA LEU A 71 -7.99 6.04 10.94
C LEU A 71 -7.32 4.77 10.45
N HIS A 72 -7.86 3.62 10.81
CA HIS A 72 -7.41 2.31 10.35
C HIS A 72 -7.31 2.24 8.82
N ARG A 73 -8.34 2.71 8.10
CA ARG A 73 -8.32 2.81 6.63
C ARG A 73 -7.23 3.77 6.12
N LYS A 74 -7.03 4.93 6.78
CA LYS A 74 -5.94 5.86 6.46
C LYS A 74 -4.57 5.20 6.66
N LEU A 75 -4.36 4.47 7.76
CA LEU A 75 -3.11 3.79 8.06
C LEU A 75 -2.80 2.71 7.04
N LEU A 76 -3.78 1.88 6.67
CA LEU A 76 -3.63 0.90 5.59
C LEU A 76 -3.14 1.56 4.29
N ARG A 77 -3.73 2.71 3.94
CA ARG A 77 -3.32 3.48 2.76
C ARG A 77 -1.89 4.02 2.88
N TRP A 78 -1.56 4.68 3.98
CA TRP A 78 -0.26 5.32 4.17
C TRP A 78 0.88 4.29 4.21
N TYR A 79 0.77 3.26 5.05
CA TYR A 79 1.77 2.18 5.13
C TYR A 79 1.94 1.46 3.80
N SER A 80 0.84 1.15 3.12
CA SER A 80 0.91 0.48 1.81
C SER A 80 1.48 1.37 0.71
N SER A 81 1.29 2.70 0.78
CA SER A 81 1.87 3.64 -0.20
C SER A 81 3.39 3.70 -0.15
N VAL A 82 3.99 3.47 1.03
CA VAL A 82 5.44 3.39 1.22
C VAL A 82 5.97 1.96 1.25
N GLN A 83 5.12 0.97 0.95
CA GLN A 83 5.46 -0.46 0.91
C GLN A 83 6.01 -1.00 2.23
N THR A 84 5.50 -0.48 3.35
CA THR A 84 5.87 -0.89 4.70
C THR A 84 4.73 -1.72 5.30
N GLY A 85 5.09 -2.87 5.89
CA GLY A 85 4.16 -3.75 6.59
C GLY A 85 4.01 -3.33 8.05
N MET A 86 2.78 -3.33 8.53
CA MET A 86 2.42 -3.17 9.93
C MET A 86 1.50 -4.32 10.33
N ALA A 87 2.02 -5.24 11.14
CA ALA A 87 1.33 -6.50 11.44
C ALA A 87 -0.02 -6.27 12.13
N GLU A 88 -0.13 -5.20 12.91
CA GLU A 88 -1.33 -4.75 13.61
C GLU A 88 -2.46 -4.37 12.64
N LEU A 89 -2.14 -3.99 11.40
CA LEU A 89 -3.12 -3.63 10.38
C LEU A 89 -3.66 -4.83 9.58
N ILE A 90 -3.03 -6.01 9.69
CA ILE A 90 -3.54 -7.22 9.04
C ILE A 90 -4.94 -7.61 9.56
N PRO A 91 -5.18 -7.75 10.88
CA PRO A 91 -6.52 -8.09 11.38
C PRO A 91 -7.56 -7.03 11.02
N VAL A 92 -7.16 -5.75 10.98
CA VAL A 92 -8.00 -4.63 10.54
C VAL A 92 -8.43 -4.81 9.08
N ALA A 93 -7.49 -5.13 8.18
CA ALA A 93 -7.79 -5.36 6.77
C ALA A 93 -8.65 -6.62 6.56
N GLN A 94 -8.43 -7.68 7.34
CA GLN A 94 -9.26 -8.89 7.32
C GLN A 94 -10.70 -8.60 7.75
N GLN A 95 -10.87 -7.81 8.81
CA GLN A 95 -12.18 -7.39 9.28
C GLN A 95 -12.89 -6.55 8.20
N TRP A 96 -12.20 -5.58 7.60
CA TRP A 96 -12.77 -4.78 6.52
C TRP A 96 -13.18 -5.64 5.32
N GLN A 97 -12.36 -6.61 4.91
CA GLN A 97 -12.73 -7.54 3.84
C GLN A 97 -13.95 -8.41 4.21
N THR A 98 -14.09 -8.76 5.49
CA THR A 98 -15.24 -9.55 5.97
C THR A 98 -16.53 -8.73 5.95
N GLU A 99 -16.45 -7.46 6.36
CA GLU A 99 -17.56 -6.52 6.37
C GLU A 99 -17.97 -6.09 4.95
N GLU A 100 -16.98 -5.94 4.06
CA GLU A 100 -17.16 -5.50 2.67
C GLU A 100 -16.49 -6.47 1.68
N PRO A 101 -17.04 -7.69 1.45
CA PRO A 101 -16.38 -8.72 0.62
C PRO A 101 -16.08 -8.29 -0.82
N GLU A 102 -16.92 -7.43 -1.38
CA GLU A 102 -16.80 -6.95 -2.76
C GLU A 102 -15.87 -5.74 -2.91
N SER A 103 -15.33 -5.21 -1.79
CA SER A 103 -14.43 -4.06 -1.81
C SER A 103 -13.04 -4.44 -2.35
N GLU A 104 -12.70 -3.92 -3.52
CA GLU A 104 -11.36 -4.07 -4.11
C GLU A 104 -10.29 -3.51 -3.16
N ASP A 105 -10.53 -2.33 -2.57
CA ASP A 105 -9.60 -1.67 -1.65
C ASP A 105 -9.29 -2.57 -0.45
N ALA A 106 -10.32 -3.18 0.16
CA ALA A 106 -10.13 -4.05 1.31
C ALA A 106 -9.24 -5.28 0.96
N ARG A 107 -9.50 -5.90 -0.20
CA ARG A 107 -8.69 -7.04 -0.69
C ARG A 107 -7.26 -6.62 -1.02
N TYR A 108 -7.10 -5.46 -1.67
CA TYR A 108 -5.79 -4.90 -2.00
C TYR A 108 -4.95 -4.66 -0.74
N TYR A 109 -5.49 -3.93 0.23
CA TYR A 109 -4.74 -3.57 1.43
C TYR A 109 -4.41 -4.79 2.31
N LEU A 110 -5.28 -5.81 2.34
CA LEU A 110 -4.96 -7.07 3.01
C LEU A 110 -3.76 -7.76 2.34
N CYS A 111 -3.79 -7.93 1.02
CA CYS A 111 -2.70 -8.54 0.27
C CYS A 111 -1.40 -7.75 0.42
N ALA A 112 -1.48 -6.43 0.34
CA ALA A 112 -0.34 -5.53 0.48
C ALA A 112 0.31 -5.64 1.86
N GLN A 113 -0.46 -5.56 2.95
CA GLN A 113 0.09 -5.65 4.30
C GLN A 113 0.69 -7.02 4.61
N ARG A 114 0.05 -8.13 4.17
CA ARG A 114 0.62 -9.48 4.28
C ARG A 114 1.94 -9.60 3.53
N LEU A 115 2.02 -9.07 2.31
CA LEU A 115 3.24 -9.06 1.50
C LEU A 115 4.36 -8.25 2.17
N TYR A 116 4.05 -7.04 2.63
CA TYR A 116 5.04 -6.13 3.21
C TYR A 116 5.51 -6.59 4.61
N CYS A 117 4.67 -7.31 5.35
CA CYS A 117 5.07 -8.03 6.56
C CYS A 117 5.93 -9.29 6.26
N GLY A 118 6.12 -9.64 4.99
CA GLY A 118 7.02 -10.70 4.55
C GLY A 118 6.38 -12.09 4.52
N GLU A 119 5.05 -12.18 4.42
CA GLU A 119 4.39 -13.47 4.22
C GLU A 119 4.83 -14.12 2.90
N GLY A 120 5.23 -15.38 2.98
CA GLY A 120 5.83 -16.13 1.88
C GLY A 120 4.81 -16.87 1.02
N GLU A 121 5.01 -18.18 0.83
CA GLU A 121 4.23 -19.01 -0.10
C GLU A 121 2.74 -19.09 0.23
N SER A 122 2.36 -18.97 1.51
CA SER A 122 0.95 -18.98 1.93
C SER A 122 0.13 -17.83 1.32
N LEU A 123 0.78 -16.72 0.93
CA LEU A 123 0.13 -15.56 0.35
C LEU A 123 -0.14 -15.71 -1.16
N LEU A 124 0.56 -16.62 -1.86
CA LEU A 124 0.52 -16.68 -3.32
C LEU A 124 -0.88 -16.95 -3.86
N ALA A 125 -1.64 -17.87 -3.24
CA ALA A 125 -2.99 -18.20 -3.68
C ALA A 125 -3.92 -16.98 -3.63
N ASP A 126 -3.83 -16.18 -2.56
CA ASP A 126 -4.65 -14.98 -2.38
C ASP A 126 -4.23 -13.87 -3.36
N LEU A 127 -2.93 -13.72 -3.63
CA LEU A 127 -2.45 -12.77 -4.65
C LEU A 127 -2.93 -13.14 -6.05
N CYS A 128 -2.89 -14.41 -6.42
CA CYS A 128 -3.42 -14.89 -7.70
C CYS A 128 -4.94 -14.65 -7.79
N ALA A 129 -5.70 -15.01 -6.75
CA ALA A 129 -7.15 -14.80 -6.70
C ALA A 129 -7.51 -13.31 -6.81
N TYR A 130 -6.77 -12.44 -6.12
CA TYR A 130 -6.93 -10.99 -6.23
C TYR A 130 -6.62 -10.50 -7.65
N TRP A 131 -5.50 -10.92 -8.24
CA TRP A 131 -5.08 -10.51 -9.59
C TRP A 131 -6.04 -10.96 -10.69
N GLU A 132 -6.65 -12.14 -10.54
CA GLU A 132 -7.68 -12.65 -11.45
C GLU A 132 -9.00 -11.88 -11.32
N SER A 133 -9.39 -11.53 -10.09
CA SER A 133 -10.64 -10.80 -9.81
C SER A 133 -10.55 -9.32 -10.20
N TYR A 134 -9.42 -8.67 -9.92
CA TYR A 134 -9.20 -7.23 -10.10
C TYR A 134 -7.89 -6.98 -10.86
N PRO A 135 -7.89 -7.23 -12.18
CA PRO A 135 -6.72 -7.06 -13.02
C PRO A 135 -6.28 -5.58 -13.10
N SER A 136 -5.25 -5.20 -12.33
CA SER A 136 -4.75 -3.81 -12.25
C SER A 136 -3.23 -3.71 -12.15
N THR A 137 -2.67 -2.51 -12.38
CA THR A 137 -1.24 -2.23 -12.15
C THR A 137 -0.84 -2.46 -10.69
N GLN A 138 -1.76 -2.25 -9.75
CA GLN A 138 -1.53 -2.52 -8.33
C GLN A 138 -1.40 -4.02 -8.07
N ALA A 139 -2.32 -4.84 -8.60
CA ALA A 139 -2.25 -6.29 -8.52
C ALA A 139 -0.99 -6.86 -9.18
N ASP A 140 -0.62 -6.34 -10.36
CA ASP A 140 0.64 -6.68 -11.05
C ASP A 140 1.85 -6.44 -10.15
N ASN A 141 1.92 -5.28 -9.49
CA ASN A 141 3.03 -4.90 -8.64
C ASN A 141 3.17 -5.82 -7.42
N LEU A 142 2.06 -6.21 -6.79
CA LEU A 142 2.09 -7.12 -5.64
C LEU A 142 2.67 -8.50 -6.03
N LEU A 143 2.20 -9.09 -7.14
CA LEU A 143 2.73 -10.36 -7.64
C LEU A 143 4.21 -10.26 -8.02
N LEU A 144 4.60 -9.19 -8.71
CA LEU A 144 6.00 -8.97 -9.10
C LEU A 144 6.91 -8.82 -7.89
N GLN A 145 6.49 -8.10 -6.86
CA GLN A 145 7.25 -7.94 -5.62
C GLN A 145 7.36 -9.25 -4.84
N TRP A 146 6.26 -10.01 -4.74
CA TRP A 146 6.26 -11.34 -4.15
C TRP A 146 7.24 -12.27 -4.89
N SER A 147 7.13 -12.35 -6.21
CA SER A 147 8.02 -13.18 -7.04
C SER A 147 9.48 -12.77 -6.88
N LYS A 148 9.79 -11.46 -6.88
CA LYS A 148 11.17 -10.98 -6.68
C LYS A 148 11.78 -11.46 -5.36
N ARG A 149 10.97 -11.66 -4.30
CA ARG A 149 11.44 -12.07 -2.97
C ARG A 149 11.48 -13.59 -2.81
N HIS A 150 10.50 -14.31 -3.35
CA HIS A 150 10.30 -15.74 -3.07
C HIS A 150 10.61 -16.66 -4.26
N CYS A 151 10.44 -16.19 -5.49
CA CYS A 151 10.61 -16.98 -6.71
C CYS A 151 11.24 -16.13 -7.85
N PRO A 152 12.48 -15.64 -7.68
CA PRO A 152 13.09 -14.69 -8.61
C PRO A 152 13.27 -15.25 -10.03
N ASP A 153 13.49 -16.57 -10.15
CA ASP A 153 13.63 -17.26 -11.45
C ASP A 153 12.36 -17.14 -12.32
N TYR A 154 11.20 -16.99 -11.69
CA TYR A 154 9.91 -16.84 -12.37
C TYR A 154 9.52 -15.38 -12.64
N PHE A 155 10.29 -14.40 -12.14
CA PHE A 155 9.96 -12.98 -12.27
C PHE A 155 9.81 -12.57 -13.74
N ALA A 156 10.75 -13.01 -14.59
CA ALA A 156 10.71 -12.74 -16.02
C ALA A 156 9.44 -13.30 -16.69
N LEU A 157 9.05 -14.52 -16.33
CA LEU A 157 7.84 -15.16 -16.84
C LEU A 157 6.58 -14.41 -16.38
N LEU A 158 6.54 -13.98 -15.13
CA LEU A 158 5.42 -13.21 -14.59
C LEU A 158 5.27 -11.85 -15.29
N VAL A 159 6.38 -11.16 -15.60
CA VAL A 159 6.35 -9.95 -16.43
C VAL A 159 5.72 -10.23 -17.80
N MET A 160 6.08 -11.36 -18.43
CA MET A 160 5.49 -11.73 -19.72
C MET A 160 3.99 -12.01 -19.63
N VAL A 161 3.54 -12.73 -18.60
CA VAL A 161 2.12 -13.04 -18.38
C VAL A 161 1.30 -11.76 -18.18
N ILE A 162 1.80 -10.84 -17.35
CA ILE A 162 1.17 -9.54 -17.08
C ILE A 162 1.03 -8.73 -18.37
N GLU A 163 2.07 -8.69 -19.20
CA GLU A 163 2.06 -7.94 -20.46
C GLU A 163 1.16 -8.57 -21.51
N ALA A 164 1.21 -9.88 -21.68
CA ALA A 164 0.37 -10.60 -22.63
C ALA A 164 -1.11 -10.33 -22.37
N ARG A 165 -1.52 -10.17 -21.09
CA ARG A 165 -2.89 -9.80 -20.73
C ARG A 165 -3.31 -8.43 -21.24
N SER A 166 -2.39 -7.47 -21.32
CA SER A 166 -2.67 -6.12 -21.85
C SER A 166 -2.60 -6.04 -23.38
N MET A 167 -2.11 -7.08 -24.05
CA MET A 167 -1.97 -7.12 -25.50
C MET A 167 -3.25 -7.65 -26.14
N VAL A 168 -4.25 -6.77 -26.26
CA VAL A 168 -5.51 -7.05 -26.93
C VAL A 168 -5.76 -6.07 -28.08
N ASP A 169 -6.50 -6.51 -29.10
CA ASP A 169 -6.93 -5.64 -30.19
C ASP A 169 -8.09 -4.71 -29.77
N ALA A 170 -8.58 -3.90 -30.71
CA ALA A 170 -9.69 -2.97 -30.47
C ALA A 170 -11.01 -3.68 -30.12
N GLN A 171 -11.10 -4.99 -30.34
CA GLN A 171 -12.25 -5.85 -30.03
C GLN A 171 -12.02 -6.67 -28.75
N GLY A 172 -10.89 -6.48 -28.06
CA GLY A 172 -10.51 -7.21 -26.86
C GLY A 172 -9.97 -8.62 -27.12
N GLN A 173 -9.67 -8.99 -28.37
CA GLN A 173 -9.07 -10.29 -28.67
C GLN A 173 -7.58 -10.28 -28.39
N PRO A 174 -7.02 -11.37 -27.82
CA PRO A 174 -5.58 -11.46 -27.54
C PRO A 174 -4.75 -11.31 -28.83
N LEU A 175 -3.82 -10.37 -28.82
CA LEU A 175 -2.79 -10.25 -29.85
C LEU A 175 -1.70 -11.28 -29.61
N LYS A 176 -0.97 -11.63 -30.67
CA LYS A 176 0.22 -12.47 -30.55
C LYS A 176 1.28 -11.75 -29.71
N TYR A 177 1.58 -12.29 -28.53
CA TYR A 177 2.67 -11.81 -27.69
C TYR A 177 4.02 -12.25 -28.25
N VAL A 178 4.94 -11.28 -28.40
CA VAL A 178 6.35 -11.53 -28.72
C VAL A 178 7.19 -10.96 -27.56
N PRO A 179 7.88 -11.81 -26.77
CA PRO A 179 8.68 -11.34 -25.64
C PRO A 179 9.74 -10.30 -26.07
N GLY A 180 9.83 -9.20 -25.32
CA GLY A 180 10.87 -8.18 -25.50
C GLY A 180 10.58 -7.10 -26.54
N GLU A 181 9.45 -7.13 -27.23
CA GLU A 181 9.04 -6.05 -28.14
C GLU A 181 8.41 -4.87 -27.41
N SER A 182 7.85 -5.08 -26.22
CA SER A 182 7.22 -4.00 -25.44
C SER A 182 8.26 -3.16 -24.67
N ALA A 183 8.03 -1.84 -24.62
CA ALA A 183 8.86 -0.92 -23.83
C ALA A 183 8.79 -1.24 -22.32
N ARG A 184 7.63 -1.73 -21.84
CA ARG A 184 7.42 -2.16 -20.45
C ARG A 184 8.32 -3.36 -20.11
N THR A 185 8.45 -4.32 -21.03
CA THR A 185 9.28 -5.53 -20.84
C THR A 185 10.72 -5.10 -20.66
N ARG A 186 11.21 -4.27 -21.59
CA ARG A 186 12.60 -3.79 -21.56
C ARG A 186 12.90 -3.01 -20.28
N LEU A 187 11.96 -2.21 -19.78
CA LEU A 187 12.14 -1.40 -18.58
C LEU A 187 12.09 -2.24 -17.28
N LEU A 188 11.18 -3.21 -17.18
CA LEU A 188 11.09 -4.12 -16.04
C LEU A 188 12.29 -5.07 -15.98
N TRP A 189 12.72 -5.59 -17.13
CA TRP A 189 13.92 -6.44 -17.23
C TRP A 189 15.19 -5.67 -16.85
N ARG A 190 15.33 -4.41 -17.27
CA ARG A 190 16.46 -3.56 -16.86
C ARG A 190 16.57 -3.42 -15.34
N ARG A 191 15.44 -3.29 -14.63
CA ARG A 191 15.43 -3.19 -13.15
C ARG A 191 15.86 -4.50 -12.48
N PHE A 192 15.51 -5.65 -13.06
CA PHE A 192 15.94 -6.96 -12.57
C PHE A 192 17.46 -7.17 -12.75
N TYR A 193 17.97 -6.95 -13.97
CA TYR A 193 19.39 -7.10 -14.30
C TYR A 193 20.32 -6.13 -13.54
N ILE A 194 19.88 -4.91 -13.25
CA ILE A 194 20.66 -3.97 -12.43
C ILE A 194 20.70 -4.44 -10.97
N ALA A 195 19.59 -4.94 -10.42
CA ALA A 195 19.54 -5.38 -9.02
C ALA A 195 20.43 -6.61 -8.72
N GLU A 196 20.59 -7.53 -9.68
CA GLU A 196 21.47 -8.70 -9.52
C GLU A 196 22.96 -8.35 -9.58
N ASN A 197 23.35 -7.33 -10.36
CA ASN A 197 24.75 -6.93 -10.51
C ASN A 197 25.30 -6.12 -9.33
N TYR A 198 24.45 -5.63 -8.42
CA TYR A 198 24.86 -4.91 -7.20
C TYR A 198 24.78 -5.78 -5.92
N ARG A 199 24.51 -7.09 -6.04
CA ARG A 199 24.57 -8.07 -4.93
C ARG A 199 25.80 -8.99 -4.98
N ARG A 200 26.81 -8.66 -5.79
CA ARG A 200 28.10 -9.37 -5.83
C ARG A 200 29.20 -8.53 -5.21
#